data_AF-A0A401IIU5-F1
#
_entry.id   AF-A0A401IIU5-F1
#
_cell.length_a   1.000
_cell.length_b   1.000
_cell.length_c   1.000
_cell.angle_alpha   90.00
_cell.angle_beta   90.00
_cell.angle_gamma   90.00
#
_symmetry.space_group_name_H-M   'P 1'
#
loop_
_entity.id
_entity.type
_entity.pdbx_description
1 polymer ?
#
loop_
_entity_poly.entity_id
_entity_poly.type
_entity_poly.pdbx_seq_one_letter_code
_entity_poly.pdbx_strand_id
1 'polypeptide(L)' 'MFTVELQNGQTVQVPLEELETFLEQNRDQIKIQKTKMGKRRKSKEVTSSKL' A
#
# COMPACT_ATOMS: atom_id res chain seq x y z
N MET A 1 1.65 -3.70 -16.51
CA MET A 1 2.27 -4.72 -15.65
C MET A 1 2.28 -4.23 -14.21
N PHE A 2 1.68 -4.97 -13.29
CA PHE A 2 1.66 -4.72 -11.87
C PHE A 2 2.46 -5.80 -11.16
N THR A 3 3.19 -5.41 -10.12
CA THR A 3 3.91 -6.37 -9.28
C THR A 3 3.06 -6.67 -8.06
N VAL A 4 2.67 -7.92 -7.90
CA VAL A 4 1.88 -8.38 -6.76
C VAL A 4 2.78 -9.25 -5.87
N GLU A 5 2.86 -8.89 -4.59
CA GLU A 5 3.56 -9.68 -3.58
C GLU A 5 2.57 -10.65 -2.92
N LEU A 6 2.92 -11.94 -2.92
CA LEU A 6 2.15 -13.00 -2.27
C LEU A 6 2.65 -13.18 -0.82
N GLN A 7 1.82 -13.79 0.03
CA GLN A 7 2.12 -13.99 1.46
C GLN A 7 3.34 -14.87 1.72
N ASN A 8 3.69 -15.73 0.77
CA ASN A 8 4.91 -16.55 0.80
C ASN A 8 6.20 -15.77 0.45
N GLY A 9 6.09 -14.46 0.18
CA GLY A 9 7.23 -13.60 -0.20
C GLY A 9 7.59 -13.67 -1.69
N GLN A 10 6.84 -14.39 -2.51
CA GLN A 10 7.01 -14.37 -3.96
C GLN A 10 6.42 -13.10 -4.55
N THR A 11 7.02 -12.64 -5.66
CA THR A 11 6.51 -11.51 -6.43
C THR A 11 6.17 -11.97 -7.84
N VAL A 12 4.98 -11.61 -8.31
CA VAL A 12 4.46 -11.99 -9.63
C VAL A 12 4.17 -10.71 -10.42
N GLN A 13 4.55 -10.72 -11.70
CA GLN A 13 4.22 -9.63 -12.62
C GLN A 13 2.97 -9.99 -13.41
N VAL A 14 1.94 -9.16 -13.30
CA VAL A 14 0.63 -9.40 -13.93
C VAL A 14 0.31 -8.26 -14.90
N PRO A 15 -0.09 -8.53 -16.15
CA PRO A 15 -0.59 -7.51 -17.06
C PRO A 15 -1.87 -6.85 -16.52
N LEU A 16 -2.19 -5.64 -16.99
CA LEU A 16 -3.35 -4.92 -16.44
C LEU A 16 -4.65 -5.65 -16.76
N GLU A 17 -4.70 -6.23 -17.95
CA GLU A 17 -5.83 -6.95 -18.53
C GLU A 17 -6.24 -8.17 -17.68
N GLU A 18 -5.28 -8.78 -16.98
CA GLU A 18 -5.49 -9.97 -16.15
C GLU A 18 -5.46 -9.67 -14.65
N LEU A 19 -5.19 -8.41 -14.28
CA LEU A 19 -4.99 -8.04 -12.88
C LEU A 19 -6.24 -8.31 -12.04
N GLU A 20 -7.42 -7.93 -12.54
CA GLU A 20 -8.67 -8.08 -11.81
C GLU A 20 -8.96 -9.55 -11.51
N THR A 21 -8.92 -10.41 -12.54
CA THR A 21 -9.10 -11.86 -12.38
C THR A 21 -8.05 -12.48 -11.47
N PHE A 22 -6.79 -12.06 -11.58
CA PHE A 22 -5.70 -12.54 -10.72
C PHE A 22 -5.94 -12.18 -9.25
N LEU A 23 -6.37 -10.94 -8.97
CA LEU A 23 -6.65 -10.45 -7.62
C LEU A 23 -7.84 -11.21 -7.00
N GLU A 24 -8.88 -11.51 -7.78
CA GLU A 24 -10.04 -12.28 -7.30
C GLU A 24 -9.66 -13.73 -6.96
N GLN A 25 -8.93 -14.41 -7.84
CA GLN A 25 -8.55 -15.81 -7.65
C GLN A 25 -7.54 -16.00 -6.51
N ASN A 26 -6.64 -15.04 -6.32
CA ASN A 26 -5.53 -15.15 -5.36
C ASN A 26 -5.72 -14.26 -4.13
N ARG A 27 -6.95 -13.76 -3.90
CA ARG A 27 -7.27 -12.79 -2.85
C ARG A 27 -6.70 -13.15 -1.47
N ASP A 28 -6.80 -14.42 -1.10
CA ASP A 28 -6.37 -14.91 0.21
C ASP A 28 -4.85 -15.14 0.30
N GLN A 29 -4.16 -15.21 -0.84
CA GLN A 29 -2.72 -15.43 -0.93
C GLN A 29 -1.95 -14.13 -1.15
N ILE A 30 -2.62 -13.03 -1.48
CA ILE A 30 -1.99 -11.73 -1.70
C ILE A 30 -1.63 -11.09 -0.37
N LYS A 31 -0.43 -10.52 -0.30
CA LYS A 31 0.02 -9.77 0.86
C LYS A 31 -0.61 -8.37 0.84
N ILE A 32 -1.63 -8.17 1.66
CA ILE A 32 -2.26 -6.85 1.82
C ILE A 32 -1.32 -5.96 2.63
N GLN A 33 -0.65 -5.03 1.97
CA GLN A 33 0.13 -3.99 2.64
C GLN A 33 -0.84 -2.97 3.28
N LYS A 34 -1.14 -3.16 4.57
CA LYS A 34 -1.87 -2.16 5.36
C LYS A 34 -0.93 -1.01 5.68
N THR A 35 -0.95 0.04 4.89
CA THR A 35 -0.33 1.31 5.29
C THR A 35 -1.10 1.84 6.49
N LYS A 36 -0.44 1.92 7.65
CA LYS A 36 -1.01 2.62 8.82
C LYS A 36 -1.30 4.05 8.38
N MET A 37 -2.57 4.44 8.44
CA MET A 37 -3.00 5.81 8.17
C MET A 37 -2.24 6.71 9.14
N GLY A 38 -1.22 7.42 8.63
CA GLY A 38 -0.34 8.24 9.45
C GLY A 38 -1.18 9.26 10.21
N LYS A 39 -0.93 9.42 11.52
CA LYS A 39 -1.52 10.54 12.28
C LYS A 39 -1.24 11.82 11.48
N ARG A 40 -2.30 12.53 11.05
CA ARG A 40 -2.19 13.85 10.44
C ARG A 40 -1.26 14.67 11.35
N ARG A 41 -0.06 14.98 10.87
CA ARG A 41 0.83 15.89 11.60
C ARG A 41 0.06 17.19 11.70
N LYS A 42 -0.32 17.62 12.92
CA LYS A 42 -0.73 19.01 13.15
C LYS A 42 0.43 19.84 12.60
N SER A 43 0.18 20.62 11.56
CA SER A 43 1.11 21.62 11.06
C SER A 43 1.67 22.36 12.26
N LYS A 44 3.01 22.43 12.36
CA LYS A 44 3.74 23.17 13.38
C LYS A 44 3.04 24.51 13.62
N GLU A 45 2.44 24.66 14.78
CA GLU A 45 1.99 25.96 15.27
C GLU A 45 3.28 26.78 15.41
N VAL A 46 3.47 27.75 14.51
CA VAL A 46 4.57 28.70 14.58
C VAL A 46 4.27 29.59 15.78
N THR A 47 4.68 29.16 16.97
CA THR A 47 4.86 30.08 18.09
C THR A 47 6.15 30.84 17.84
N SER A 48 6.05 31.94 17.11
CA SER A 48 7.03 33.02 17.17
C SER A 48 6.98 33.59 18.59
N SER A 49 7.69 32.95 19.51
CA SER A 49 8.02 33.50 20.81
C SER A 49 8.98 34.66 20.60
N LYS A 50 8.43 35.87 20.67
CA LYS A 50 8.98 37.06 21.34
C LYS A 50 10.49 37.04 21.63
N LEU A 51 11.22 37.95 20.98
CA LEU A 51 12.31 38.75 21.54
C LEU A 51 12.24 40.15 20.92
#